data_AF-A0A9P4S5L5-F1
#
_entry.id   AF-A0A9P4S5L5-F1
#
_cell.length_a   1.000
_cell.length_b   1.000
_cell.length_c   1.000
_cell.angle_alpha   90.00
_cell.angle_beta   90.00
_cell.angle_gamma   90.00
#
_symmetry.space_group_name_H-M   'P 1'
#
loop_
_entity.id
_entity.type
_entity.pdbx_description
1 polymer ?
#
loop_
_entity_poly.entity_id
_entity_poly.type
_entity_poly.pdbx_seq_one_letter_code
_entity_poly.pdbx_strand_id
1 'polypeptide(L)'
;MFLPTPQNAPFIAQKLREKGTAHGLRRSNYYGIQSVTLLHLHYGKDLDLGLISQGAFYAMHEIFLFCAFSEVQLLNTVEQELLERKGDTFDDNHTFNPYHLIYSQELLDKIMGRCRNTINMIKTRHGIVWPKASDAKLSEKADLSALSLERDYEDILEHCCILFKRCESNVNIIINRAMIMESNKATGEAKEVSKLTRLALCAIL
;
A
#
# COMPACT_ATOMS: atom_id res chain seq x y z
N MET A 1 -21.40 8.69 2.11
CA MET A 1 -21.95 7.33 1.99
C MET A 1 -20.77 6.42 1.69
N PHE A 2 -20.24 5.74 2.71
CA PHE A 2 -19.04 4.91 2.59
C PHE A 2 -19.40 3.60 1.87
N LEU A 3 -18.72 3.28 0.78
CA LEU A 3 -18.80 1.97 0.13
C LEU A 3 -17.80 1.02 0.78
N PRO A 4 -18.15 -0.27 0.98
CA PRO A 4 -17.28 -1.24 1.64
C PRO A 4 -16.07 -1.57 0.77
N THR A 5 -14.88 -1.52 1.36
CA THR A 5 -13.64 -2.00 0.74
C THR A 5 -13.67 -3.52 0.60
N PRO A 6 -13.46 -4.09 -0.59
CA PRO A 6 -13.45 -5.53 -0.78
C PRO A 6 -12.17 -6.16 -0.20
N GLN A 7 -12.33 -7.07 0.75
CA GLN A 7 -11.28 -7.99 1.21
C GLN A 7 -10.88 -8.89 0.04
N ASN A 8 -9.67 -8.69 -0.49
CA ASN A 8 -9.16 -9.47 -1.60
C ASN A 8 -8.56 -10.78 -1.06
N ALA A 9 -9.15 -11.93 -1.42
CA ALA A 9 -8.56 -13.22 -1.10
C ALA A 9 -7.30 -13.43 -1.96
N PRO A 10 -6.13 -13.72 -1.37
CA PRO A 10 -4.93 -14.02 -2.15
C PRO A 10 -5.16 -15.28 -3.00
N PHE A 11 -4.44 -15.42 -4.13
CA PHE A 11 -4.42 -16.57 -5.06
C PHE A 11 -5.39 -16.60 -6.27
N ILE A 12 -6.29 -15.64 -6.48
CA ILE A 12 -7.20 -15.67 -7.65
C ILE A 12 -6.47 -15.38 -8.97
N ALA A 13 -5.42 -14.55 -8.95
CA ALA A 13 -4.68 -14.17 -10.15
C ALA A 13 -3.90 -15.34 -10.80
N GLN A 14 -3.59 -16.41 -10.06
CA GLN A 14 -2.81 -17.53 -10.59
C GLN A 14 -3.69 -18.57 -11.33
N LYS A 15 -5.00 -18.62 -11.02
CA LYS A 15 -5.95 -19.57 -11.64
C LYS A 15 -6.56 -19.10 -12.96
N LEU A 16 -6.45 -17.81 -13.29
CA LEU A 16 -7.04 -17.23 -14.50
C LEU A 16 -6.31 -17.63 -15.79
N ARG A 17 -5.13 -18.27 -15.71
CA ARG A 17 -4.38 -18.72 -16.89
C ARG A 17 -4.80 -20.09 -17.44
N GLU A 18 -5.66 -20.84 -16.74
CA GLU A 18 -5.99 -22.23 -17.13
C GLU A 18 -7.35 -22.41 -17.80
N LYS A 19 -8.20 -21.38 -17.90
CA LYS A 19 -9.54 -21.50 -18.52
C LYS A 19 -9.82 -20.41 -19.54
N GLY A 20 -9.02 -20.40 -20.60
CA GLY A 20 -9.40 -19.75 -21.85
C GLY A 20 -10.23 -20.69 -22.72
N THR A 21 -11.55 -20.73 -22.54
CA THR A 21 -12.50 -21.17 -23.58
C THR A 21 -13.90 -20.62 -23.30
N ALA A 22 -14.31 -19.70 -24.17
CA ALA A 22 -15.65 -19.41 -24.72
C ALA A 22 -16.94 -19.56 -23.88
N HIS A 23 -17.81 -18.57 -24.14
CA HIS A 23 -19.28 -18.56 -24.07
C HIS A 23 -19.97 -18.06 -22.79
N GLY A 24 -20.83 -17.06 -23.01
CA GLY A 24 -22.01 -16.78 -22.18
C GLY A 24 -21.93 -15.49 -21.38
N LEU A 25 -22.43 -14.40 -21.95
CA LEU A 25 -22.89 -13.21 -21.24
C LEU A 25 -23.82 -13.60 -20.08
N ARG A 26 -23.28 -13.63 -18.86
CA ARG A 26 -24.08 -13.58 -17.64
C ARG A 26 -23.59 -12.40 -16.82
N ARG A 27 -24.50 -11.45 -16.63
CA ARG A 27 -24.46 -10.41 -15.58
C ARG A 27 -24.03 -11.07 -14.27
N SER A 28 -22.77 -10.91 -13.92
CA SER A 28 -22.24 -11.24 -12.61
C SER A 28 -21.66 -9.93 -12.07
N ASN A 29 -21.84 -9.69 -10.77
CA ASN A 29 -21.25 -8.56 -10.07
C ASN A 29 -19.72 -8.63 -10.19
N TYR A 30 -19.18 -8.07 -11.27
CA TYR A 30 -17.76 -7.96 -11.48
C TYR A 30 -17.26 -6.89 -10.52
N TYR A 31 -16.82 -7.34 -9.34
CA TYR A 31 -15.76 -6.68 -8.59
C TYR A 31 -14.63 -6.43 -9.58
N GLY A 32 -14.54 -5.19 -10.05
CA GLY A 32 -13.72 -4.82 -11.19
C GLY A 32 -12.27 -5.16 -10.92
N ILE A 33 -11.75 -6.14 -11.66
CA ILE A 33 -10.30 -6.36 -11.74
C ILE A 33 -9.75 -5.09 -12.38
N GLN A 34 -9.17 -4.21 -11.56
CA GLN A 34 -8.43 -3.04 -12.03
C GLN A 34 -7.10 -3.52 -12.65
N SER A 35 -7.19 -4.02 -13.88
CA SER A 35 -6.04 -4.40 -14.68
C SER A 35 -5.74 -3.31 -15.68
N VAL A 36 -4.48 -2.85 -15.72
CA VAL A 36 -3.97 -1.92 -16.74
C VAL A 36 -4.26 -2.44 -18.15
N THR A 37 -4.29 -3.76 -18.34
CA THR A 37 -4.59 -4.38 -19.64
C THR A 37 -5.98 -4.04 -20.16
N LEU A 38 -6.92 -3.69 -19.29
CA LEU A 38 -8.29 -3.33 -19.65
C LEU A 38 -8.49 -1.82 -19.79
N LEU A 39 -7.48 -1.00 -19.47
CA LEU A 39 -7.60 0.45 -19.46
C LEU A 39 -8.06 0.99 -20.82
N HIS A 40 -7.49 0.50 -21.91
CA HIS A 40 -7.86 0.91 -23.27
C HIS A 40 -9.32 0.61 -23.66
N LEU A 41 -9.98 -0.35 -22.99
CA LEU A 41 -11.39 -0.71 -23.24
C LEU A 41 -12.36 0.13 -22.43
N HIS A 42 -11.88 0.78 -21.36
CA HIS A 42 -12.71 1.50 -20.39
C HIS A 42 -12.40 3.00 -20.31
N TYR A 43 -11.27 3.44 -20.85
CA TYR A 43 -10.89 4.84 -20.89
C TYR A 43 -11.87 5.67 -21.75
N GLY A 44 -12.23 6.85 -21.24
CA GLY A 44 -13.09 7.83 -21.87
C GLY A 44 -14.59 7.55 -21.72
N LYS A 45 -15.00 6.54 -20.94
CA LYS A 45 -16.42 6.23 -20.71
C LYS A 45 -17.11 7.23 -19.79
N ASP A 46 -16.37 7.73 -18.79
CA ASP A 46 -16.90 8.63 -17.77
C ASP A 46 -16.42 10.08 -17.99
N LEU A 47 -15.53 10.30 -18.96
CA LEU A 47 -15.07 11.64 -19.37
C LEU A 47 -16.12 12.40 -20.20
N ASP A 48 -16.27 13.67 -19.86
CA ASP A 48 -17.06 14.61 -20.66
C ASP A 48 -16.26 15.06 -21.89
N LEU A 49 -16.74 14.67 -23.09
CA LEU A 49 -16.13 15.00 -24.38
C LEU A 49 -15.91 16.52 -24.57
N GLY A 50 -16.79 17.35 -24.03
CA GLY A 50 -16.64 18.80 -24.08
C GLY A 50 -15.42 19.29 -23.30
N LEU A 51 -15.13 18.67 -22.16
CA LEU A 51 -13.99 18.99 -21.31
C LEU A 51 -12.67 18.40 -21.84
N ILE A 52 -12.71 17.19 -22.42
CA ILE A 52 -11.53 16.54 -23.02
C ILE A 52 -10.91 17.43 -24.11
N SER A 53 -11.75 18.03 -24.95
CA SER A 53 -11.29 18.89 -26.05
C SER A 53 -10.61 20.17 -25.57
N GLN A 54 -10.82 20.56 -24.32
CA GLN A 54 -10.39 21.86 -23.78
C GLN A 54 -9.25 21.77 -22.78
N GLY A 55 -9.01 20.61 -22.16
CA GLY A 55 -7.98 20.45 -21.15
C GLY A 55 -7.29 19.09 -21.23
N ALA A 56 -5.98 19.10 -21.56
CA ALA A 56 -5.17 17.88 -21.60
C ALA A 56 -5.08 17.18 -20.23
N PHE A 57 -5.07 17.95 -19.14
CA PHE A 57 -5.09 17.40 -17.78
C PHE A 57 -6.39 16.64 -17.49
N TYR A 58 -7.54 17.17 -17.92
CA TYR A 58 -8.83 16.49 -17.72
C TYR A 58 -8.93 15.19 -18.52
N ALA A 59 -8.34 15.15 -19.72
CA ALA A 59 -8.26 13.90 -20.49
C ALA A 59 -7.54 12.79 -19.67
N MET A 60 -6.48 13.14 -18.94
CA MET A 60 -5.74 12.18 -18.11
C MET A 60 -6.41 11.86 -16.76
N HIS A 61 -7.55 12.49 -16.43
CA HIS A 61 -8.18 12.36 -15.11
C HIS A 61 -8.50 10.91 -14.75
N GLU A 62 -9.09 10.14 -15.66
CA GLU A 62 -9.38 8.71 -15.42
C GLU A 62 -8.12 7.87 -15.21
N ILE A 63 -6.99 8.24 -15.83
CA ILE A 63 -5.72 7.56 -15.65
C ILE A 63 -5.19 7.83 -14.24
N PHE A 64 -5.27 9.08 -13.76
CA PHE A 64 -4.89 9.40 -12.39
C PHE A 64 -5.79 8.72 -11.37
N LEU A 65 -7.10 8.67 -11.60
CA LEU A 65 -8.02 7.93 -10.74
C LEU A 65 -7.68 6.44 -10.70
N PHE A 66 -7.40 5.83 -11.85
CA PHE A 66 -6.97 4.44 -11.91
C PHE A 66 -5.69 4.22 -11.09
N CYS A 67 -4.69 5.09 -11.24
CA CYS A 67 -3.46 5.04 -10.44
C CYS A 67 -3.76 5.17 -8.95
N ALA A 68 -4.58 6.15 -8.54
CA ALA A 68 -4.97 6.36 -7.14
C ALA A 68 -5.62 5.10 -6.55
N PHE A 69 -6.56 4.47 -7.26
CA PHE A 69 -7.18 3.23 -6.80
C PHE A 69 -6.18 2.07 -6.69
N SER A 70 -5.24 1.95 -7.63
CA SER A 70 -4.19 0.92 -7.57
C SER A 70 -3.29 1.10 -6.34
N GLU A 71 -2.96 2.35 -5.97
CA GLU A 71 -2.18 2.66 -4.77
C GLU A 71 -2.98 2.33 -3.50
N VAL A 72 -4.27 2.67 -3.44
CA VAL A 72 -5.15 2.27 -2.32
C VAL A 72 -5.20 0.75 -2.17
N GLN A 73 -5.35 0.02 -3.28
CA GLN A 73 -5.39 -1.45 -3.24
C GLN A 73 -4.06 -2.04 -2.73
N LEU A 74 -2.94 -1.45 -3.14
CA LEU A 74 -1.63 -1.82 -2.62
C LEU A 74 -1.52 -1.55 -1.12
N LEU A 75 -1.93 -0.36 -0.66
CA LEU A 75 -1.92 -0.01 0.77
C LEU A 75 -2.78 -0.96 1.61
N ASN A 76 -3.98 -1.31 1.13
CA ASN A 76 -4.85 -2.28 1.79
C ASN A 76 -4.17 -3.65 1.92
N THR A 77 -3.42 -4.07 0.89
CA THR A 77 -2.67 -5.33 0.91
C THR A 77 -1.54 -5.27 1.94
N VAL A 78 -0.78 -4.18 1.98
CA VAL A 78 0.27 -3.97 2.98
C VAL A 78 -0.32 -3.94 4.40
N GLU A 79 -1.43 -3.25 4.60
CA GLU A 79 -2.10 -3.21 5.91
C GLU A 79 -2.57 -4.60 6.35
N GLN A 80 -3.15 -5.38 5.44
CA GLN A 80 -3.59 -6.75 5.72
C GLN A 80 -2.40 -7.65 6.10
N GLU A 81 -1.30 -7.60 5.35
CA GLU A 81 -0.08 -8.35 5.69
C GLU A 81 0.46 -7.95 7.08
N LEU A 82 0.40 -6.66 7.43
CA LEU A 82 0.79 -6.17 8.76
C LEU A 82 -0.17 -6.59 9.87
N LEU A 83 -1.45 -6.84 9.56
CA LEU A 83 -2.46 -7.32 10.50
C LEU A 83 -2.35 -8.83 10.74
N GLU A 84 -2.27 -9.63 9.68
CA GLU A 84 -2.14 -11.08 9.76
C GLU A 84 -0.89 -11.48 10.58
N ARG A 85 0.22 -10.77 10.38
CA ARG A 85 1.46 -11.04 11.11
C ARG A 85 1.42 -10.64 12.58
N LYS A 86 0.55 -9.70 13.00
CA LYS A 86 0.32 -9.45 14.44
C LYS A 86 -0.33 -10.66 15.12
N GLY A 87 -1.04 -11.51 14.37
CA GLY A 87 -1.62 -12.77 14.86
C GLY A 87 -0.57 -13.86 15.10
N ASP A 88 0.48 -13.93 14.26
CA ASP A 88 1.52 -14.98 14.31
C ASP A 88 2.68 -14.69 15.29
N THR A 89 2.75 -13.50 15.89
CA THR A 89 3.92 -13.06 16.70
C THR A 89 4.12 -13.74 18.06
N PHE A 90 3.50 -14.90 18.34
CA PHE A 90 3.54 -15.49 19.68
C PHE A 90 3.68 -17.02 19.74
N ASP A 91 4.29 -17.64 18.74
CA ASP A 91 4.89 -18.97 18.94
C ASP A 91 6.40 -18.80 19.16
N ASP A 92 6.93 -19.29 20.29
CA ASP A 92 8.35 -19.21 20.68
C ASP A 92 9.30 -19.83 19.63
N ASN A 93 8.76 -20.52 18.62
CA ASN A 93 9.47 -21.20 17.55
C ASN A 93 9.53 -20.43 16.21
N HIS A 94 8.89 -19.27 16.06
CA HIS A 94 8.92 -18.52 14.81
C HIS A 94 10.01 -17.43 14.80
N THR A 95 11.05 -17.69 14.02
CA THR A 95 12.06 -16.69 13.63
C THR A 95 11.38 -15.55 12.89
N PHE A 96 11.09 -14.47 13.62
CA PHE A 96 10.59 -13.23 13.06
C PHE A 96 11.56 -12.73 11.98
N ASN A 97 11.06 -12.54 10.75
CA ASN A 97 11.88 -12.03 9.63
C ASN A 97 11.72 -10.50 9.49
N PRO A 98 12.72 -9.69 9.90
CA PRO A 98 12.66 -8.24 9.86
C PRO A 98 12.70 -7.66 8.44
N TYR A 99 13.18 -8.42 7.45
CA TYR A 99 13.33 -7.93 6.07
C TYR A 99 12.00 -7.52 5.45
N HIS A 100 10.88 -8.13 5.87
CA HIS A 100 9.57 -7.75 5.37
C HIS A 100 9.10 -6.38 5.87
N LEU A 101 9.32 -6.06 7.15
CA LEU A 101 8.94 -4.74 7.68
C LEU A 101 9.79 -3.63 7.06
N ILE A 102 11.08 -3.88 6.89
CA ILE A 102 12.00 -2.97 6.19
C ILE A 102 11.53 -2.76 4.75
N TYR A 103 11.19 -3.85 4.04
CA TYR A 103 10.66 -3.76 2.68
C TYR A 103 9.35 -2.95 2.62
N SER A 104 8.41 -3.20 3.54
CA SER A 104 7.16 -2.44 3.62
C SER A 104 7.41 -0.95 3.89
N GLN A 105 8.40 -0.60 4.72
CA GLN A 105 8.78 0.80 4.96
C GLN A 105 9.32 1.46 3.68
N GLU A 106 10.27 0.82 2.99
CA GLU A 106 10.81 1.33 1.73
C GLU A 106 9.74 1.49 0.65
N LEU A 107 8.78 0.55 0.59
CA LEU A 107 7.67 0.59 -0.33
C LEU A 107 6.75 1.78 -0.02
N LEU A 108 6.40 1.99 1.26
CA LEU A 108 5.56 3.11 1.70
C LEU A 108 6.25 4.46 1.41
N ASP A 109 7.55 4.59 1.66
CA ASP A 109 8.31 5.80 1.33
C ASP A 109 8.29 6.11 -0.17
N LYS A 110 8.41 5.09 -1.03
CA LYS A 110 8.31 5.25 -2.48
C LYS A 110 6.91 5.75 -2.89
N ILE A 111 5.85 5.18 -2.31
CA ILE A 111 4.47 5.61 -2.57
C ILE A 111 4.28 7.06 -2.11
N MET A 112 4.74 7.42 -0.91
CA MET A 112 4.67 8.79 -0.39
C MET A 112 5.38 9.78 -1.32
N GLY A 113 6.56 9.42 -1.84
CA GLY A 113 7.29 10.22 -2.83
C GLY A 113 6.50 10.42 -4.12
N ARG A 114 5.89 9.34 -4.67
CA ARG A 114 5.03 9.42 -5.85
C ARG A 114 3.82 10.31 -5.61
N CYS A 115 3.08 10.12 -4.51
CA CYS A 115 1.90 10.93 -4.19
C CYS A 115 2.25 12.41 -4.07
N ARG A 116 3.35 12.77 -3.38
CA ARG A 116 3.83 14.17 -3.29
C ARG A 116 4.13 14.78 -4.66
N ASN A 117 4.81 14.02 -5.52
CA ASN A 117 5.11 14.48 -6.88
C ASN A 117 3.83 14.70 -7.69
N THR A 118 2.88 13.77 -7.61
CA THR A 118 1.59 13.89 -8.29
C THR A 118 0.79 15.08 -7.77
N ILE A 119 0.69 15.28 -6.44
CA ILE A 119 0.03 16.44 -5.84
C ILE A 119 0.67 17.74 -6.34
N ASN A 120 2.00 17.82 -6.36
CA ASN A 120 2.70 19.00 -6.85
C ASN A 120 2.44 19.26 -8.34
N MET A 121 2.35 18.20 -9.15
CA MET A 121 1.98 18.31 -10.56
C MET A 121 0.54 18.80 -10.74
N ILE A 122 -0.41 18.32 -9.93
CA ILE A 122 -1.81 18.78 -9.95
C ILE A 122 -1.93 20.24 -9.52
N LYS A 123 -1.16 20.67 -8.52
CA LYS A 123 -1.10 22.07 -8.04
C LYS A 123 -0.50 23.01 -9.08
N THR A 124 0.49 22.55 -9.84
CA THR A 124 1.16 23.35 -10.90
C THR A 124 0.47 23.25 -12.26
N ARG A 125 -0.71 22.63 -12.34
CA ARG A 125 -1.44 22.42 -13.60
C ARG A 125 -1.77 23.70 -14.36
N HIS A 126 -1.93 24.84 -13.69
CA HIS A 126 -2.23 26.11 -14.37
C HIS A 126 -1.01 26.80 -14.99
N GLY A 127 0.17 26.16 -14.90
CA GLY A 127 1.41 26.61 -15.51
C GLY A 127 1.43 26.52 -17.04
N ILE A 128 2.53 26.97 -17.63
CA ILE A 128 2.74 27.09 -19.09
C ILE A 128 2.66 25.73 -19.81
N VAL A 129 2.87 24.62 -19.09
CA VAL A 129 2.98 23.27 -19.65
C VAL A 129 1.62 22.71 -20.09
N TRP A 130 0.50 23.16 -19.51
CA TRP A 130 -0.81 22.57 -19.78
C TRP A 130 -1.70 23.52 -20.60
N PRO A 131 -2.25 23.06 -21.73
CA PRO A 131 -3.25 23.81 -22.49
C PRO A 131 -4.47 24.13 -21.62
N LYS A 132 -4.92 25.40 -21.66
CA LYS A 132 -6.07 25.88 -20.89
C LYS A 132 -7.34 25.84 -21.74
N ALA A 133 -8.45 25.56 -21.08
CA ALA A 133 -9.78 25.68 -21.66
C ALA A 133 -10.06 27.15 -22.02
N SER A 134 -10.61 27.39 -23.21
CA SER A 134 -11.01 28.74 -23.64
C SER A 134 -12.36 29.16 -23.02
N ASP A 135 -13.18 28.21 -22.58
CA ASP A 135 -14.48 28.46 -21.94
C ASP A 135 -14.34 28.47 -20.40
N ALA A 136 -14.77 29.56 -19.77
CA ALA A 136 -14.69 29.75 -18.32
C ALA A 136 -15.51 28.72 -17.53
N LYS A 137 -16.67 28.29 -18.02
CA LYS A 137 -17.53 27.31 -17.31
C LYS A 137 -16.94 25.90 -17.33
N LEU A 138 -16.32 25.54 -18.45
CA LEU A 138 -15.67 24.24 -18.60
C LEU A 138 -14.33 24.21 -17.86
N SER A 139 -13.62 25.35 -17.81
CA SER A 139 -12.44 25.49 -16.96
C SER A 139 -12.77 25.25 -15.48
N GLU A 140 -13.88 25.80 -14.97
CA GLU A 140 -14.29 25.60 -13.58
C GLU A 140 -14.56 24.12 -13.25
N LYS A 141 -15.27 23.41 -14.13
CA LYS A 141 -15.56 21.97 -13.94
C LYS A 141 -14.29 21.11 -14.01
N ALA A 142 -13.35 21.44 -14.89
CA ALA A 142 -12.04 20.79 -14.94
C ALA A 142 -11.24 21.04 -13.64
N ASP A 143 -11.31 22.27 -13.11
CA ASP A 143 -10.64 22.63 -11.86
C ASP A 143 -11.22 21.91 -10.65
N LEU A 144 -12.55 21.78 -10.55
CA LEU A 144 -13.19 20.98 -9.51
C LEU A 144 -12.75 19.51 -9.56
N SER A 145 -12.63 18.94 -10.77
CA SER A 145 -12.17 17.56 -10.97
C SER A 145 -10.71 17.38 -10.52
N ALA A 146 -9.86 18.38 -10.81
CA ALA A 146 -8.48 18.40 -10.36
C ALA A 146 -8.34 18.54 -8.84
N LEU A 147 -9.17 19.37 -8.21
CA LEU A 147 -9.22 19.51 -6.75
C LEU A 147 -9.69 18.24 -6.04
N SER A 148 -10.66 17.52 -6.64
CA SER A 148 -11.06 16.21 -6.12
C SER A 148 -9.89 15.23 -6.15
N LEU A 149 -9.20 15.17 -7.28
CA LEU A 149 -8.05 14.27 -7.45
C LEU A 149 -6.89 14.63 -6.51
N GLU A 150 -6.64 15.91 -6.30
CA GLU A 150 -5.65 16.38 -5.32
C GLU A 150 -5.98 15.86 -3.92
N ARG A 151 -7.24 15.99 -3.49
CA ARG A 151 -7.71 15.47 -2.20
C ARG A 151 -7.54 13.96 -2.10
N ASP A 152 -7.88 13.22 -3.16
CA ASP A 152 -7.73 11.76 -3.17
C ASP A 152 -6.25 11.35 -2.94
N TYR A 153 -5.30 12.05 -3.55
CA TYR A 153 -3.87 11.80 -3.32
C TYR A 153 -3.37 12.27 -1.95
N GLU A 154 -3.94 13.33 -1.40
CA GLU A 154 -3.65 13.77 -0.02
C GLU A 154 -4.13 12.71 1.00
N ASP A 155 -5.32 12.14 0.81
CA ASP A 155 -5.85 11.05 1.64
C ASP A 155 -4.96 9.80 1.56
N ILE A 156 -4.51 9.43 0.35
CA ILE A 156 -3.56 8.31 0.15
C ILE A 156 -2.25 8.59 0.89
N LEU A 157 -1.73 9.82 0.81
CA LEU A 157 -0.49 10.22 1.47
C LEU A 157 -0.62 10.14 2.99
N GLU A 158 -1.74 10.60 3.55
CA GLU A 158 -2.03 10.49 4.98
C GLU A 158 -2.08 9.03 5.42
N HIS A 159 -2.79 8.17 4.68
CA HIS A 159 -2.87 6.76 4.97
C HIS A 159 -1.49 6.09 4.96
N CYS A 160 -0.64 6.41 3.97
CA CYS A 160 0.75 5.95 3.93
C CYS A 160 1.53 6.36 5.19
N CYS A 161 1.40 7.61 5.64
CA CYS A 161 2.08 8.11 6.83
C CYS A 161 1.68 7.33 8.09
N ILE A 162 0.38 7.01 8.21
CA ILE A 162 -0.14 6.22 9.33
C ILE A 162 0.46 4.80 9.32
N LEU A 163 0.44 4.13 8.16
CA LEU A 163 1.00 2.79 8.01
C LEU A 163 2.51 2.77 8.25
N PHE A 164 3.24 3.79 7.79
CA PHE A 164 4.68 3.91 7.99
C PHE A 164 5.03 4.00 9.48
N LYS A 165 4.36 4.89 10.23
CA LYS A 165 4.53 5.02 11.68
C LYS A 165 4.19 3.73 12.42
N ARG A 166 3.17 3.01 11.95
CA ARG A 166 2.80 1.71 12.51
C ARG A 166 3.89 0.65 12.28
N CYS A 167 4.51 0.63 11.09
CA CYS A 167 5.66 -0.22 10.81
C CYS A 167 6.85 0.11 11.73
N GLU A 168 7.19 1.39 11.88
CA GLU A 168 8.27 1.83 12.76
C GLU A 168 8.05 1.42 14.22
N SER A 169 6.82 1.62 14.72
CA SER A 169 6.45 1.18 16.06
C SER A 169 6.58 -0.34 16.23
N ASN A 170 6.12 -1.13 15.26
CA ASN A 170 6.24 -2.59 15.30
C ASN A 170 7.72 -3.02 15.31
N VAL A 171 8.56 -2.45 14.45
CA VAL A 171 10.01 -2.74 14.40
C VAL A 171 10.65 -2.49 15.77
N ASN A 172 10.36 -1.36 16.40
CA ASN A 172 10.90 -1.03 17.73
C ASN A 172 10.44 -2.03 18.80
N ILE A 173 9.17 -2.46 18.78
CA ILE A 173 8.65 -3.49 19.71
C ILE A 173 9.39 -4.81 19.53
N ILE A 174 9.63 -5.22 18.28
CA ILE A 174 10.33 -6.46 17.96
C ILE A 174 11.78 -6.42 18.42
N ILE A 175 12.50 -5.33 18.12
CA ILE A 175 13.89 -5.15 18.54
C ILE A 175 14.01 -5.22 20.07
N ASN A 176 13.16 -4.48 20.79
CA ASN A 176 13.17 -4.48 22.25
C ASN A 176 12.93 -5.88 22.83
N ARG A 177 12.02 -6.66 22.24
CA ARG A 177 11.78 -8.04 22.66
C ARG A 177 12.93 -8.98 22.34
N ALA A 178 13.54 -8.87 21.17
CA ALA A 178 14.72 -9.65 20.82
C ALA A 178 15.87 -9.42 21.81
N MET A 179 16.08 -8.16 22.22
CA MET A 179 17.05 -7.83 23.27
C MET A 179 16.71 -8.47 24.62
N ILE A 180 15.43 -8.47 25.02
CA ILE A 180 14.98 -9.12 26.27
C ILE A 180 15.19 -10.64 26.20
N MET A 181 14.84 -11.27 25.08
CA MET A 181 15.04 -12.71 24.88
C MET A 181 16.51 -13.10 24.93
N GLU A 182 17.37 -12.36 24.24
CA GLU A 182 18.82 -12.60 24.25
C GLU A 182 19.41 -12.42 25.65
N SER A 183 18.98 -11.39 26.39
CA SER A 183 19.38 -11.16 27.79
C SER A 183 18.94 -12.30 28.72
N ASN A 184 17.71 -12.78 28.57
CA ASN A 184 17.19 -13.92 29.34
C ASN A 184 17.96 -15.20 29.03
N LYS A 185 18.28 -15.44 27.75
CA LYS A 185 19.08 -16.57 27.30
C LYS A 185 20.50 -16.52 27.88
N ALA A 186 21.18 -15.39 27.77
CA ALA A 186 22.51 -15.18 28.34
C ALA A 186 22.52 -15.36 29.87
N THR A 187 21.46 -14.93 30.55
CA THR A 187 21.29 -15.16 31.99
C THR A 187 21.10 -16.66 32.31
N GLY A 188 20.34 -17.38 31.49
CA GLY A 188 20.19 -18.84 31.60
C GLY A 188 21.53 -19.55 31.43
N GLU A 189 22.28 -19.22 30.37
CA GLU A 189 23.61 -19.75 30.10
C GLU A 189 24.59 -19.42 31.24
N ALA A 190 24.60 -18.19 31.74
CA ALA A 190 25.43 -17.80 32.87
C ALA A 190 25.12 -18.59 34.15
N LYS A 191 23.84 -18.92 34.40
CA LYS A 191 23.44 -19.78 35.53
C LYS A 191 23.96 -21.21 35.35
N GLU A 192 23.87 -21.78 34.15
CA GLU A 192 24.40 -23.11 33.87
C GLU A 192 25.93 -23.17 33.97
N VAL A 193 26.63 -22.17 33.41
CA VAL A 193 28.08 -22.02 33.57
C VAL A 193 28.45 -21.90 35.04
N SER A 194 27.73 -21.10 35.83
CA SER A 194 27.97 -20.96 37.27
C SER A 194 27.82 -22.30 38.02
N LYS A 195 26.79 -23.10 37.70
CA LYS A 195 26.61 -24.44 38.26
C LYS A 195 27.77 -25.37 37.90
N LEU A 196 28.19 -25.38 36.64
CA LEU A 196 29.32 -26.18 36.17
C LEU A 196 30.64 -25.77 36.86
N THR A 197 30.89 -24.46 37.00
CA THR A 197 32.08 -23.95 37.69
C THR A 197 32.09 -24.35 39.17
N ARG A 198 30.94 -24.31 39.86
CA ARG A 198 30.84 -24.76 41.25
C ARG A 198 31.12 -26.26 41.38
N LEU A 199 30.58 -27.08 40.49
CA LEU A 199 30.83 -28.53 40.48
C LEU A 199 32.31 -28.84 40.20
N ALA A 200 32.93 -28.18 39.22
CA ALA A 200 34.33 -28.35 38.90
C ALA A 200 35.23 -28.00 40.09
N LEU A 201 34.91 -26.94 40.83
CA LEU A 201 35.69 -26.51 42.00
C LEU A 201 35.59 -27.52 43.16
N CYS A 202 34.44 -28.16 43.35
CA CYS A 202 34.29 -29.25 44.32
C CYS A 202 35.04 -30.53 43.94
N ALA A 203 35.32 -30.78 42.66
CA ALA A 203 35.99 -32.01 42.20
C ALA A 203 37.53 -31.94 42.29
N ILE A 204 38.10 -30.75 42.55
CA ILE A 204 39.56 -30.50 42.61
C ILE A 204 40.09 -30.49 44.06
N LEU A 205 39.19 -30.42 45.06
CA LEU A 205 39.48 -30.54 46.50
C LEU A 205 39.35 -31.99 46.98
#